data_AF-A0A935WPR2-F1
#
_entry.id   AF-A0A935WPR2-F1
#
_cell.length_a   1.000
_cell.length_b   1.000
_cell.length_c   1.000
_cell.angle_alpha   90.00
_cell.angle_beta   90.00
_cell.angle_gamma   90.00
#
_symmetry.space_group_name_H-M   'P 1'
#
loop_
_entity.id
_entity.type
_entity.pdbx_description
1 polymer ?
#
loop_
_entity_poly.entity_id
_entity_poly.type
_entity_poly.pdbx_seq_one_letter_code
_entity_poly.pdbx_strand_id
1 'polypeptide(L)'
;MIVIFVLSLLVLVPIGLQHFFTDGVSKNSQTNSQTSKEIVSNVAQLSNIDLCRAALNAPATDWVLHEYYRQHIAEAKRRGLSIEDCQRNLGMLPKSQEIQPALIQLTNNDLCRGALDGPGEKWDSGSTYQQYVAEAKRRNLSIQDCQRTLGLLRKRKKFSHKKAHGTRLRFQHQIIAWRSSARKI
;
A
#
# COMPACT_ATOMS: atom_id res chain seq x y z
N MET A 1 -0.36 -68.26 -18.04
CA MET A 1 -1.58 -69.01 -17.65
C MET A 1 -1.46 -69.23 -16.14
N ILE A 2 -2.16 -68.58 -15.19
CA ILE A 2 -3.63 -68.35 -15.01
C ILE A 2 -4.36 -69.68 -15.15
N VAL A 3 -5.12 -70.29 -14.20
CA VAL A 3 -5.69 -70.01 -12.85
C VAL A 3 -5.66 -71.37 -12.08
N ILE A 4 -5.94 -71.51 -10.79
CA ILE A 4 -7.26 -71.89 -10.19
C ILE A 4 -7.02 -71.96 -8.65
N PHE A 5 -7.51 -71.03 -7.83
CA PHE A 5 -8.73 -71.10 -6.99
C PHE A 5 -8.95 -72.40 -6.19
N VAL A 6 -8.81 -72.31 -4.86
CA VAL A 6 -9.56 -73.17 -3.93
C VAL A 6 -10.09 -72.31 -2.78
N LEU A 7 -11.42 -72.17 -2.77
CA LEU A 7 -12.24 -71.68 -1.68
C LEU A 7 -12.24 -72.72 -0.53
N SER A 8 -12.29 -72.26 0.72
CA SER A 8 -13.11 -72.91 1.75
C SER A 8 -13.48 -71.94 2.88
N LEU A 9 -14.78 -71.91 3.12
CA LEU A 9 -15.52 -71.20 4.16
C LEU A 9 -15.57 -72.01 5.47
N LEU A 10 -16.01 -71.36 6.56
CA LEU A 10 -16.72 -71.93 7.74
C LEU A 10 -15.82 -72.68 8.77
N VAL A 11 -15.91 -72.56 10.10
CA VAL A 11 -16.85 -71.97 11.08
C VAL A 11 -16.15 -71.84 12.47
N LEU A 12 -16.78 -71.10 13.40
CA LEU A 12 -16.91 -71.34 14.86
C LEU A 12 -15.72 -71.09 15.81
N VAL A 13 -15.78 -69.97 16.54
CA VAL A 13 -15.83 -69.99 18.02
C VAL A 13 -16.72 -68.82 18.51
N PRO A 14 -17.76 -69.06 19.33
CA PRO A 14 -18.55 -68.01 19.94
C PRO A 14 -18.37 -67.94 21.49
N ILE A 15 -18.74 -66.77 22.02
CA ILE A 15 -19.19 -66.44 23.38
C ILE A 15 -18.15 -66.34 24.52
N GLY A 16 -18.04 -65.12 25.05
CA GLY A 16 -17.43 -64.80 26.33
C GLY A 16 -17.80 -63.38 26.77
N LEU A 17 -19.10 -63.11 26.90
CA LEU A 17 -19.67 -61.87 27.41
C LEU A 17 -19.67 -61.91 28.95
N GLN A 18 -18.88 -61.08 29.63
CA GLN A 18 -19.17 -60.64 30.99
C GLN A 18 -18.85 -59.14 31.11
N HIS A 19 -19.91 -58.37 31.39
CA HIS A 19 -19.96 -56.94 31.60
C HIS A 19 -19.31 -56.53 32.93
N PHE A 20 -18.65 -55.36 33.00
CA PHE A 20 -18.73 -54.43 34.14
C PHE A 20 -18.29 -53.00 33.74
N PHE A 21 -19.29 -52.11 33.64
CA PHE A 21 -19.38 -50.75 34.22
C PHE A 21 -18.16 -49.79 34.23
N THR A 22 -18.16 -48.73 33.41
CA THR A 22 -18.68 -47.37 33.67
C THR A 22 -18.05 -46.34 32.74
N ASP A 23 -18.90 -45.42 32.28
CA ASP A 23 -18.55 -44.23 31.52
C ASP A 23 -17.68 -43.26 32.31
N GLY A 24 -16.64 -42.75 31.66
CA GLY A 24 -15.73 -41.75 32.21
C GLY A 24 -15.29 -40.73 31.17
N VAL A 25 -16.24 -40.20 30.38
CA VAL A 25 -16.02 -38.96 29.61
C VAL A 25 -15.93 -37.80 30.61
N SER A 26 -14.72 -37.45 31.00
CA SER A 26 -14.45 -36.21 31.75
C SER A 26 -14.55 -35.03 30.79
N LYS A 27 -15.79 -34.56 30.57
CA LYS A 27 -16.06 -33.18 30.21
C LYS A 27 -15.80 -32.35 31.46
N ASN A 28 -14.61 -31.76 31.57
CA ASN A 28 -14.42 -30.64 32.48
C ASN A 28 -15.11 -29.41 31.86
N SER A 29 -16.43 -29.38 31.99
CA SER A 29 -17.26 -28.21 31.79
C SER A 29 -17.24 -27.39 33.06
N GLN A 30 -16.23 -26.54 33.22
CA GLN A 30 -16.39 -25.36 34.06
C GLN A 30 -17.24 -24.35 33.29
N THR A 31 -18.56 -24.47 33.46
CA THR A 31 -19.50 -23.37 33.28
C THR A 31 -19.19 -22.31 34.33
N ASN A 32 -18.50 -21.24 33.95
CA ASN A 32 -18.68 -19.95 34.61
C ASN A 32 -19.72 -19.17 33.81
N SER A 33 -20.89 -19.00 34.43
CA SER A 33 -22.07 -18.34 33.88
C SER A 33 -21.92 -16.83 34.06
N GLN A 34 -21.53 -16.15 32.98
CA GLN A 34 -21.57 -14.72 32.65
C GLN A 34 -20.44 -14.55 31.62
N THR A 35 -20.68 -14.37 30.33
CA THR A 35 -21.14 -13.10 29.79
C THR A 35 -21.56 -13.31 28.33
N SER A 36 -22.87 -13.33 28.04
CA SER A 36 -23.43 -13.14 26.69
C SER A 36 -23.39 -11.66 26.27
N LYS A 37 -22.31 -10.98 26.63
CA LYS A 37 -21.96 -9.59 26.33
C LYS A 37 -20.43 -9.59 26.16
N GLU A 38 -19.99 -9.17 24.98
CA GLU A 38 -18.58 -8.99 24.64
C GLU A 38 -17.69 -10.25 24.59
N ILE A 39 -17.71 -10.93 23.44
CA ILE A 39 -16.42 -11.19 22.79
C ILE A 39 -15.92 -9.81 22.36
N VAL A 40 -15.29 -9.04 23.25
CA VAL A 40 -14.36 -8.01 22.79
C VAL A 40 -13.25 -8.82 22.13
N SER A 41 -13.29 -8.93 20.80
CA SER A 41 -12.14 -9.38 20.05
C SER A 41 -11.00 -8.49 20.49
N ASN A 42 -9.97 -9.05 21.12
CA ASN A 42 -8.80 -8.25 21.47
C ASN A 42 -8.11 -7.86 20.16
N VAL A 43 -8.50 -6.71 19.60
CA VAL A 43 -8.08 -6.24 18.27
C VAL A 43 -6.56 -6.18 18.16
N ALA A 44 -5.85 -5.94 19.28
CA ALA A 44 -4.40 -5.92 19.34
C ALA A 44 -3.75 -7.29 19.03
N GLN A 45 -4.48 -8.40 19.20
CA GLN A 45 -3.98 -9.75 18.91
C GLN A 45 -4.27 -10.20 17.46
N LEU A 46 -5.06 -9.44 16.69
CA LEU A 46 -5.35 -9.80 15.31
C LEU A 46 -4.09 -9.76 14.44
N SER A 47 -4.00 -10.68 13.47
CA SER A 47 -3.00 -10.61 12.41
C SER A 47 -3.22 -9.35 11.55
N ASN A 48 -2.19 -8.87 10.85
CA ASN A 48 -2.37 -7.73 9.95
C ASN A 48 -3.40 -8.04 8.85
N ILE A 49 -3.49 -9.29 8.39
CA ILE A 49 -4.45 -9.71 7.37
C ILE A 49 -5.89 -9.59 7.89
N ASP A 50 -6.18 -10.13 9.07
CA ASP A 50 -7.53 -10.11 9.65
C ASP A 50 -7.94 -8.70 10.07
N LEU A 51 -6.98 -7.94 10.61
CA LEU A 51 -7.16 -6.55 10.94
C LEU A 51 -7.51 -5.70 9.70
N CYS A 52 -6.77 -5.88 8.61
CA CYS A 52 -7.03 -5.19 7.35
C CYS A 52 -8.37 -5.60 6.72
N ARG A 53 -8.76 -6.87 6.82
CA ARG A 53 -10.07 -7.35 6.35
C ARG A 53 -11.22 -6.68 7.09
N ALA A 54 -11.07 -6.42 8.38
CA ALA A 54 -12.08 -5.74 9.20
C ALA A 54 -12.05 -4.20 9.07
N ALA A 55 -10.87 -3.62 8.79
CA ALA A 55 -10.68 -2.17 8.78
C ALA A 55 -11.05 -1.50 7.45
N LEU A 56 -11.05 -2.23 6.34
CA LEU A 56 -11.39 -1.68 5.01
C LEU A 56 -12.87 -1.88 4.66
N ASN A 57 -13.42 -0.97 3.86
CA ASN A 57 -14.73 -1.15 3.24
C ASN A 57 -14.69 -2.28 2.18
N ALA A 58 -15.84 -2.74 1.69
CA ALA A 58 -15.92 -3.32 0.35
C ALA A 58 -16.13 -2.12 -0.59
N PRO A 59 -15.21 -1.73 -1.49
CA PRO A 59 -14.27 -2.51 -2.30
C PRO A 59 -12.78 -2.35 -1.93
N ALA A 60 -12.46 -2.22 -0.65
CA ALA A 60 -11.12 -2.05 -0.09
C ALA A 60 -10.37 -0.79 -0.56
N THR A 61 -11.11 0.30 -0.81
CA THR A 61 -10.54 1.58 -1.28
C THR A 61 -10.43 2.62 -0.18
N ASP A 62 -11.14 2.43 0.93
CA ASP A 62 -11.09 3.32 2.09
C ASP A 62 -11.32 2.53 3.40
N TRP A 63 -11.06 3.17 4.53
CA TRP A 63 -11.44 2.69 5.84
C TRP A 63 -12.96 2.54 5.93
N VAL A 64 -13.42 1.48 6.60
CA VAL A 64 -14.85 1.30 6.85
C VAL A 64 -15.38 2.41 7.77
N LEU A 65 -16.53 3.01 7.43
CA LEU A 65 -17.07 4.14 8.20
C LEU A 65 -17.90 3.71 9.42
N HIS A 66 -18.30 2.44 9.47
CA HIS A 66 -19.20 1.91 10.48
C HIS A 66 -18.52 1.87 11.87
N GLU A 67 -19.19 2.41 12.89
CA GLU A 67 -18.64 2.61 14.23
C GLU A 67 -18.09 1.34 14.86
N TYR A 68 -18.79 0.21 14.67
CA TYR A 68 -18.37 -1.13 15.10
C TYR A 68 -16.91 -1.47 14.77
N TYR A 69 -16.38 -1.00 13.64
CA TYR A 69 -15.02 -1.33 13.20
C TYR A 69 -13.97 -0.27 13.56
N ARG A 70 -14.34 0.81 14.28
CA ARG A 70 -13.40 1.88 14.65
C ARG A 70 -12.15 1.38 15.37
N GLN A 71 -12.29 0.38 16.22
CA GLN A 71 -11.15 -0.21 16.95
C GLN A 71 -10.16 -0.90 16.00
N HIS A 72 -10.64 -1.57 14.95
CA HIS A 72 -9.81 -2.20 13.92
C HIS A 72 -9.02 -1.15 13.12
N ILE A 73 -9.67 -0.03 12.77
CA ILE A 73 -9.02 1.08 12.06
C ILE A 73 -7.98 1.75 12.95
N ALA A 74 -8.30 1.98 14.23
CA ALA A 74 -7.37 2.58 15.18
C ALA A 74 -6.13 1.71 15.36
N GLU A 75 -6.30 0.40 15.52
CA GLU A 75 -5.18 -0.54 15.64
C GLU A 75 -4.37 -0.64 14.35
N ALA A 76 -5.01 -0.66 13.18
CA ALA A 76 -4.30 -0.68 11.89
C ALA A 76 -3.41 0.57 11.75
N LYS A 77 -3.98 1.75 12.04
CA LYS A 77 -3.24 3.02 12.03
C LYS A 77 -2.14 3.05 13.09
N ARG A 78 -2.38 2.51 14.30
CA ARG A 78 -1.38 2.41 15.37
C ARG A 78 -0.18 1.55 14.94
N ARG A 79 -0.41 0.51 14.13
CA ARG A 79 0.64 -0.33 13.52
C ARG A 79 1.32 0.32 12.31
N GLY A 80 0.88 1.51 11.89
CA GLY A 80 1.40 2.19 10.70
C GLY A 80 0.92 1.58 9.38
N LEU A 81 -0.16 0.80 9.38
CA LEU A 81 -0.73 0.24 8.16
C LEU A 81 -1.56 1.31 7.42
N SER A 82 -1.18 1.60 6.17
CA SER A 82 -1.98 2.38 5.24
C SER A 82 -3.04 1.50 4.55
N ILE A 83 -3.97 2.14 3.81
CA ILE A 83 -4.93 1.43 2.95
C ILE A 83 -4.18 0.56 1.94
N GLU A 84 -3.11 1.07 1.33
CA GLU A 84 -2.27 0.33 0.39
C GLU A 84 -1.56 -0.85 1.05
N ASP A 85 -1.04 -0.69 2.28
CA ASP A 85 -0.48 -1.81 3.04
C ASP A 85 -1.53 -2.89 3.27
N CYS A 86 -2.75 -2.50 3.61
CA CYS A 86 -3.84 -3.44 3.81
C CYS A 86 -4.26 -4.14 2.51
N GLN A 87 -4.37 -3.41 1.40
CA GLN A 87 -4.62 -4.00 0.08
C GLN A 87 -3.51 -5.01 -0.30
N ARG A 88 -2.24 -4.71 0.00
CA ARG A 88 -1.11 -5.65 -0.20
C ARG A 88 -1.21 -6.89 0.70
N ASN A 89 -1.56 -6.72 1.98
CA ASN A 89 -1.76 -7.85 2.91
C ASN A 89 -2.92 -8.75 2.46
N LEU A 90 -3.95 -8.18 1.83
CA LEU A 90 -5.10 -8.90 1.27
C LEU A 90 -4.84 -9.46 -0.15
N GLY A 91 -3.66 -9.26 -0.72
CA GLY A 91 -3.30 -9.73 -2.06
C GLY A 91 -3.97 -8.97 -3.21
N MET A 92 -4.56 -7.80 -2.94
CA MET A 92 -5.22 -6.93 -3.93
C MET A 92 -4.22 -6.06 -4.70
N LEU A 93 -3.05 -5.80 -4.09
CA LEU A 93 -1.90 -5.16 -4.70
C LEU A 93 -0.69 -6.08 -4.61
N PRO A 94 0.27 -5.99 -5.56
CA PRO A 94 1.53 -6.73 -5.45
C PRO A 94 2.23 -6.36 -4.15
N LYS A 95 2.85 -7.35 -3.49
CA LYS A 95 3.69 -7.07 -2.31
C LYS A 95 4.70 -5.99 -2.67
N SER A 96 4.95 -5.07 -1.73
CA SER A 96 5.99 -4.06 -1.91
C SER A 96 7.29 -4.79 -2.24
N GLN A 97 7.88 -4.47 -3.40
CA GLN A 97 9.16 -5.05 -3.78
C GLN A 97 10.16 -4.64 -2.71
N GLU A 98 10.62 -5.60 -1.91
CA GLU A 98 11.76 -5.38 -1.03
C GLU A 98 12.91 -4.91 -1.93
N ILE A 99 13.37 -3.68 -1.69
CA ILE A 99 14.46 -3.11 -2.47
C ILE A 99 15.68 -3.97 -2.20
N GLN A 100 16.26 -4.55 -3.25
CA GLN A 100 17.46 -5.37 -3.08
C GLN A 100 18.53 -4.54 -2.35
N PRO A 101 19.21 -5.08 -1.33
CA PRO A 101 20.24 -4.34 -0.58
C PRO A 101 21.31 -3.70 -1.46
N ALA A 102 21.62 -4.33 -2.61
CA ALA A 102 22.55 -3.79 -3.61
C ALA A 102 22.11 -2.43 -4.19
N LEU A 103 20.80 -2.21 -4.38
CA LEU A 103 20.25 -0.94 -4.88
C LEU A 103 20.38 0.20 -3.86
N ILE A 104 20.35 -0.14 -2.56
CA ILE A 104 20.51 0.83 -1.47
C ILE A 104 21.91 1.45 -1.52
N GLN A 105 22.92 0.69 -1.92
CA GLN A 105 24.31 1.15 -2.00
C GLN A 105 24.62 1.93 -3.29
N LEU A 106 23.70 1.96 -4.27
CA LEU A 106 23.93 2.70 -5.51
C LEU A 106 24.01 4.20 -5.24
N THR A 107 24.89 4.86 -5.99
CA THR A 107 24.90 6.32 -6.05
C THR A 107 23.62 6.82 -6.72
N ASN A 108 23.25 8.07 -6.47
CA ASN A 108 22.09 8.66 -7.15
C ASN A 108 22.28 8.67 -8.68
N ASN A 109 23.51 8.77 -9.20
CA ASN A 109 23.77 8.71 -10.64
C ASN A 109 23.42 7.34 -11.22
N ASP A 110 23.94 6.27 -10.62
CA ASP A 110 23.71 4.90 -11.09
C ASP A 110 22.24 4.50 -10.93
N LEU A 111 21.64 4.90 -9.82
CA LEU A 111 20.23 4.69 -9.56
C LEU A 111 19.36 5.39 -10.61
N CYS A 112 19.63 6.66 -10.90
CA CYS A 112 18.90 7.43 -11.92
C CYS A 112 19.07 6.86 -13.32
N ARG A 113 20.24 6.30 -13.64
CA ARG A 113 20.50 5.64 -14.94
C ARG A 113 19.62 4.40 -15.13
N GLY A 114 19.40 3.62 -14.07
CA GLY A 114 18.52 2.46 -14.11
C GLY A 114 17.03 2.81 -13.93
N ALA A 115 16.70 3.97 -13.36
CA ALA A 115 15.32 4.36 -13.05
C ALA A 115 14.60 5.08 -14.19
N LEU A 116 15.32 5.76 -15.09
CA LEU A 116 14.70 6.46 -16.22
C LEU A 116 14.59 5.55 -17.45
N ASP A 117 13.59 5.83 -18.29
CA ASP A 117 13.46 5.19 -19.60
C ASP A 117 14.59 5.58 -20.55
N GLY A 118 14.71 4.90 -21.70
CA GLY A 118 15.80 5.14 -22.66
C GLY A 118 16.00 6.62 -23.04
N PRO A 119 14.93 7.37 -23.37
CA PRO A 119 14.99 8.82 -23.59
C PRO A 119 15.34 9.67 -22.34
N GLY A 120 15.11 9.15 -21.14
CA GLY A 120 15.33 9.86 -19.89
C GLY A 120 14.22 10.85 -19.53
N GLU A 121 13.02 10.69 -20.08
CA GLU A 121 11.91 11.64 -19.94
C GLU A 121 10.88 11.21 -18.90
N LYS A 122 10.83 9.91 -18.59
CA LYS A 122 9.90 9.32 -17.62
C LYS A 122 10.58 8.20 -16.83
N TRP A 123 9.92 7.78 -15.75
CA TRP A 123 10.32 6.56 -15.04
C TRP A 123 10.19 5.35 -15.97
N ASP A 124 11.14 4.43 -15.87
CA ASP A 124 11.10 3.19 -16.61
C ASP A 124 9.93 2.31 -16.13
N SER A 125 9.17 1.74 -17.07
CA SER A 125 8.01 0.89 -16.78
C SER A 125 8.32 -0.61 -16.89
N GLY A 126 9.53 -0.98 -17.32
CA GLY A 126 9.98 -2.35 -17.43
C GLY A 126 10.10 -3.01 -16.06
N SER A 127 9.62 -4.25 -15.95
CA SER A 127 9.64 -5.01 -14.70
C SER A 127 11.03 -5.14 -14.08
N THR A 128 12.07 -5.26 -14.90
CA THR A 128 13.48 -5.30 -14.47
C THR A 128 13.95 -4.02 -13.76
N TYR A 129 13.41 -2.86 -14.16
CA TYR A 129 13.87 -1.55 -13.70
C TYR A 129 13.03 -0.96 -12.58
N GLN A 130 11.87 -1.55 -12.27
CA GLN A 130 10.96 -1.04 -11.24
C GLN A 130 11.62 -0.87 -9.86
N GLN A 131 12.59 -1.72 -9.51
CA GLN A 131 13.28 -1.59 -8.23
C GLN A 131 14.19 -0.36 -8.17
N TYR A 132 14.77 0.07 -9.29
CA TYR A 132 15.51 1.33 -9.40
C TYR A 132 14.56 2.51 -9.25
N VAL A 133 13.38 2.45 -9.88
CA VAL A 133 12.34 3.49 -9.76
C VAL A 133 11.82 3.60 -8.33
N ALA A 134 11.55 2.48 -7.68
CA ALA A 134 11.05 2.45 -6.31
C ALA A 134 12.08 3.03 -5.32
N GLU A 135 13.36 2.66 -5.46
CA GLU A 135 14.44 3.20 -4.64
C GLU A 135 14.68 4.70 -4.91
N ALA A 136 14.62 5.14 -6.18
CA ALA A 136 14.74 6.56 -6.52
C ALA A 136 13.63 7.39 -5.86
N LYS A 137 12.38 6.90 -5.93
CA LYS A 137 11.23 7.53 -5.27
C LYS A 137 11.37 7.51 -3.74
N ARG A 138 11.86 6.42 -3.16
CA ARG A 138 12.13 6.32 -1.71
C ARG A 138 13.13 7.38 -1.23
N ARG A 139 14.10 7.74 -2.07
CA ARG A 139 15.05 8.83 -1.84
C ARG A 139 14.51 10.24 -2.16
N ASN A 140 13.23 10.34 -2.52
CA ASN A 140 12.59 11.57 -2.99
C ASN A 140 13.27 12.20 -4.22
N LEU A 141 13.87 11.38 -5.10
CA LEU A 141 14.41 11.86 -6.38
C LEU A 141 13.28 12.03 -7.39
N SER A 142 13.20 13.22 -8.00
CA SER A 142 12.30 13.45 -9.14
C SER A 142 12.98 13.08 -10.47
N ILE A 143 12.18 12.94 -11.53
CA ILE A 143 12.69 12.80 -12.90
C ILE A 143 13.65 13.94 -13.25
N GLN A 144 13.32 15.18 -12.84
CA GLN A 144 14.17 16.35 -13.11
C GLN A 144 15.50 16.29 -12.37
N ASP A 145 15.52 15.75 -11.14
CA ASP A 145 16.77 15.56 -10.38
C ASP A 145 17.64 14.51 -11.03
N CYS A 146 17.04 13.41 -11.51
CA CYS A 146 17.75 12.40 -12.28
C CYS A 146 18.27 12.95 -13.61
N GLN A 147 17.45 13.67 -14.36
CA GLN A 147 17.87 14.34 -15.59
C GLN A 147 19.02 15.34 -15.34
N ARG A 148 18.98 16.08 -14.23
CA ARG A 148 20.07 17.00 -13.85
C ARG A 148 21.34 16.24 -13.52
N THR A 149 21.23 15.19 -12.71
CA THR A 149 22.35 14.33 -12.30
C THR A 149 23.04 13.65 -13.48
N LEU A 150 22.25 13.26 -14.48
CA LEU A 150 22.72 12.60 -15.71
C LEU A 150 23.09 13.58 -16.83
N GLY A 151 22.90 14.89 -16.64
CA GLY A 151 23.18 15.90 -17.67
C GLY A 151 22.23 15.88 -18.87
N LEU A 152 21.03 15.28 -18.72
CA LEU A 152 20.03 15.14 -19.78
C LEU A 152 19.18 16.41 -19.99
N LEU A 153 19.17 17.33 -19.02
CA LEU A 153 18.48 18.61 -19.18
C LEU A 153 19.14 19.42 -20.32
N ARG A 154 18.43 19.53 -21.45
CA ARG A 154 18.80 20.45 -22.52
C ARG A 154 18.95 21.84 -21.93
N LYS A 155 20.12 22.46 -22.10
CA LYS A 155 20.40 23.83 -21.68
C LYS A 155 19.23 24.72 -22.11
N ARG A 156 18.45 25.24 -21.16
CA ARG A 156 17.47 26.28 -21.48
C ARG A 156 18.26 27.41 -22.12
N LYS A 157 18.00 27.71 -23.41
CA LYS A 157 18.47 28.96 -24.01
C LYS A 157 17.91 30.06 -23.11
N LYS A 158 18.79 30.81 -22.44
CA LYS A 158 18.40 32.00 -21.69
C LYS A 158 17.74 32.94 -22.71
N PHE A 159 16.43 33.10 -22.65
CA PHE A 159 15.80 34.23 -23.31
C PHE A 159 16.25 35.48 -22.54
N SER A 160 17.28 36.14 -23.05
CA SER A 160 17.60 37.50 -22.63
C SER A 160 16.44 38.37 -23.09
N HIS A 161 15.62 38.83 -22.14
CA HIS A 161 14.76 39.98 -22.39
C HIS A 161 15.67 41.16 -22.69
N LYS A 162 15.87 41.45 -23.99
CA LYS A 162 16.39 42.74 -24.42
C LYS A 162 15.42 43.79 -23.87
N LYS A 163 15.86 44.54 -22.85
CA LYS A 163 15.17 45.76 -22.42
C LYS A 163 15.01 46.63 -23.67
N ALA A 164 13.77 46.88 -24.07
CA ALA A 164 13.48 47.94 -25.02
C ALA A 164 13.96 49.24 -24.36
N HIS A 165 14.95 49.90 -24.98
CA HIS A 165 15.32 51.26 -24.61
C HIS A 165 14.14 52.15 -24.99
N GLY A 166 13.43 52.63 -23.98
CA GLY A 166 12.44 53.68 -24.15
C GLY A 166 13.11 54.96 -24.66
N THR A 167 12.62 55.49 -25.77
CA THR A 167 12.81 56.87 -26.15
C THR A 167 12.05 57.73 -25.16
N ARG A 168 12.77 58.44 -24.29
CA ARG A 168 12.24 59.45 -23.38
C ARG A 168 12.49 60.82 -23.98
N LEU A 169 11.42 61.61 -24.17
CA LEU A 169 11.31 63.07 -23.88
C LEU A 169 9.88 63.50 -24.27
N ARG A 170 8.96 63.60 -23.29
CA ARG A 170 8.54 64.83 -22.57
C ARG A 170 7.77 65.82 -23.47
N PHE A 171 6.46 65.87 -23.28
CA PHE A 171 5.76 67.15 -23.15
C PHE A 171 5.00 67.15 -21.83
N GLN A 172 5.38 68.09 -20.96
CA GLN A 172 4.67 68.46 -19.74
C GLN A 172 3.38 69.21 -20.10
N HIS A 173 2.42 69.19 -19.16
CA HIS A 173 1.08 69.78 -19.19
C HIS A 173 0.12 68.99 -20.09
N GLN A 174 -0.84 68.20 -19.59
CA GLN A 174 -1.88 68.57 -18.63
C GLN A 174 -2.31 67.34 -17.80
N ILE A 175 -2.00 67.32 -16.51
CA ILE A 175 -2.63 66.40 -15.53
C ILE A 175 -3.35 67.27 -14.49
N ILE A 176 -4.36 68.04 -14.92
CA ILE A 176 -5.39 68.64 -14.04
C ILE A 176 -6.66 68.85 -14.88
N ALA A 177 -7.39 67.79 -15.26
CA ALA A 177 -8.74 67.94 -15.85
C ALA A 177 -9.64 66.69 -15.85
N TRP A 178 -9.34 65.61 -15.11
CA TRP A 178 -10.14 64.38 -15.21
C TRP A 178 -10.48 63.69 -13.88
N ARG A 179 -10.34 64.38 -12.75
CA ARG A 179 -10.69 63.84 -11.41
C ARG A 179 -11.70 64.66 -10.61
N SER A 180 -12.43 65.58 -11.25
CA SER A 180 -13.50 66.36 -10.60
C SER A 180 -14.92 66.09 -11.11
N SER A 181 -15.15 65.25 -12.11
CA SER A 181 -16.50 64.93 -12.62
C SER A 181 -17.14 63.63 -12.08
N ALA A 182 -16.55 63.00 -11.06
CA ALA A 182 -17.12 61.78 -10.45
C ALA A 182 -17.53 61.97 -8.99
N ARG A 183 -17.80 63.21 -8.56
CA ARG A 183 -18.39 63.47 -7.24
C ARG A 183 -19.15 64.80 -7.22
N LYS A 184 -20.26 64.87 -7.94
CA LYS A 184 -21.45 65.66 -7.61
C LYS A 184 -22.56 65.37 -8.63
N ILE A 185 -23.71 64.98 -8.06
CA ILE A 185 -25.03 64.68 -8.64
C ILE A 185 -25.18 63.24 -9.12
#